data_AF-A0A965QKD5-F1
#
_entry.id   AF-A0A965QKD5-F1
#
_cell.length_a   1.000
_cell.length_b   1.000
_cell.length_c   1.000
_cell.angle_alpha   90.00
_cell.angle_beta   90.00
_cell.angle_gamma   90.00
#
_symmetry.space_group_name_H-M   'P 1'
#
loop_
_entity.id
_entity.type
_entity.pdbx_description
1 polymer ?
#
loop_
_entity_poly.entity_id
_entity_poly.type
_entity_poly.pdbx_seq_one_letter_code
_entity_poly.pdbx_strand_id
1 'polypeptide(L)'
;MTKILKTAALITLATIATSCGSSSSGSGTGTGTGTGTGTTATDGAQYTSTYKAIISTNCGGCHASGTSPDLSTFTNVKTNRTAMLTQINAGTMPPSKSSAWTTTDKAKLVEYLTNSTDFK
;
A
#
# COMPACT_ATOMS: atom_id res chain seq x y z
N MET A 1 61.57 -20.31 18.52
CA MET A 1 61.29 -19.83 19.90
C MET A 1 60.16 -18.80 19.81
N THR A 2 59.29 -18.75 20.83
CA THR A 2 58.09 -17.87 21.01
C THR A 2 56.83 -18.36 20.27
N LYS A 3 55.96 -19.21 20.83
CA LYS A 3 54.94 -19.10 21.91
C LYS A 3 53.75 -18.15 21.65
N ILE A 4 52.55 -18.76 21.49
CA ILE A 4 51.21 -18.54 22.12
C ILE A 4 50.68 -17.07 22.12
N LEU A 5 49.46 -16.74 21.66
CA LEU A 5 48.16 -16.78 22.36
C LEU A 5 47.03 -16.57 21.31
N LYS A 6 46.03 -17.46 21.17
CA LYS A 6 44.69 -17.41 21.79
C LYS A 6 44.03 -16.01 21.80
N THR A 7 43.17 -15.75 20.80
CA THR A 7 41.88 -15.06 21.05
C THR A 7 40.83 -15.61 20.09
N ALA A 8 39.89 -16.36 20.65
CA ALA A 8 38.62 -16.68 20.03
C ALA A 8 37.74 -15.43 20.07
N ALA A 9 37.13 -15.06 18.94
CA ALA A 9 36.01 -14.15 18.92
C ALA A 9 34.91 -14.80 18.07
N LEU A 10 34.13 -15.66 18.74
CA LEU A 10 32.82 -16.11 18.25
C LEU A 10 31.90 -14.89 18.26
N ILE A 11 31.58 -14.35 17.08
CA ILE A 11 30.51 -13.37 16.94
C ILE A 11 29.20 -14.17 16.85
N THR A 12 28.57 -14.36 18.00
CA THR A 12 27.22 -14.89 18.13
C THR A 12 26.25 -13.85 17.57
N LEU A 13 25.80 -14.03 16.33
CA LEU A 13 24.75 -13.20 15.74
C LEU A 13 23.41 -13.60 16.36
N ALA A 14 22.86 -12.68 17.14
CA ALA A 14 21.59 -12.84 17.86
C ALA A 14 20.44 -13.17 16.91
N THR A 15 19.81 -14.32 17.13
CA THR A 15 18.54 -14.70 16.54
C THR A 15 17.43 -13.83 17.13
N ILE A 16 16.88 -12.92 16.32
CA ILE A 16 15.63 -12.23 16.63
C ILE A 16 14.50 -13.27 16.56
N ALA A 17 14.05 -13.70 17.74
CA ALA A 17 12.82 -14.43 17.91
C ALA A 17 11.64 -13.47 17.67
N THR A 18 11.06 -13.50 16.47
CA THR A 18 9.70 -13.01 16.26
C THR A 18 8.76 -14.08 16.81
N SER A 19 8.39 -13.94 18.08
CA SER A 19 7.32 -14.71 18.71
C SER A 19 6.03 -13.89 18.77
N CYS A 20 4.92 -14.63 18.75
CA CYS A 20 3.52 -14.23 18.90
C CYS A 20 2.81 -13.80 17.59
N GLY A 21 1.85 -14.56 17.05
CA GLY A 21 1.23 -15.77 17.56
C GLY A 21 0.37 -16.44 16.50
N SER A 22 0.36 -17.77 16.52
CA SER A 22 -0.63 -18.58 15.83
C SER A 22 -1.93 -18.61 16.62
N SER A 23 -3.02 -18.78 15.88
CA SER A 23 -4.28 -19.42 16.28
C SER A 23 -5.32 -18.54 16.97
N SER A 24 -6.46 -18.35 16.31
CA SER A 24 -7.73 -18.85 16.86
C SER A 24 -8.82 -18.90 15.79
N SER A 25 -9.15 -20.12 15.36
CA SER A 25 -10.52 -20.44 14.95
C SER A 25 -11.42 -20.21 16.17
N GLY A 26 -12.30 -19.23 16.10
CA GLY A 26 -13.20 -18.88 17.20
C GLY A 26 -14.59 -18.52 16.70
N SER A 27 -15.44 -19.53 16.52
CA SER A 27 -16.88 -19.35 16.66
C SER A 27 -17.15 -18.89 18.09
N GLY A 28 -17.60 -17.65 18.25
CA GLY A 28 -17.91 -17.08 19.56
C GLY A 28 -19.00 -16.03 19.43
N THR A 29 -20.23 -16.41 19.76
CA THR A 29 -21.33 -15.51 20.07
C THR A 29 -21.02 -14.83 21.41
N GLY A 30 -20.45 -13.64 21.38
CA GLY A 30 -20.11 -12.88 22.58
C GLY A 30 -20.61 -11.44 22.49
N THR A 31 -21.70 -11.14 23.19
CA THR A 31 -22.09 -9.78 23.58
C THR A 31 -21.08 -9.28 24.60
N GLY A 32 -20.09 -8.50 24.15
CA GLY A 32 -19.10 -7.89 25.03
C GLY A 32 -18.65 -6.54 24.46
N THR A 33 -18.87 -5.49 25.24
CA THR A 33 -18.44 -4.11 24.96
C THR A 33 -16.93 -4.03 25.09
N GLY A 34 -16.21 -4.39 24.02
CA GLY A 34 -14.76 -4.26 23.93
C GLY A 34 -14.39 -3.02 23.12
N THR A 35 -13.82 -2.00 23.76
CA THR A 35 -13.01 -0.98 23.09
C THR A 35 -11.71 -1.65 22.64
N GLY A 36 -11.79 -2.42 21.56
CA GLY A 36 -10.63 -2.84 20.81
C GLY A 36 -10.24 -1.72 19.86
N THR A 37 -9.10 -1.08 20.09
CA THR A 37 -8.36 -0.37 19.03
C THR A 37 -7.74 -1.43 18.11
N GLY A 38 -8.59 -2.26 17.51
CA GLY A 38 -8.27 -2.91 16.26
C GLY A 38 -8.43 -1.82 15.22
N THR A 39 -7.34 -1.41 14.58
CA THR A 39 -7.42 -0.63 13.35
C THR A 39 -8.14 -1.51 12.33
N THR A 40 -9.48 -1.46 12.32
CA THR A 40 -10.27 -1.85 11.17
C THR A 40 -9.73 -0.97 10.05
N ALA A 41 -8.93 -1.54 9.16
CA ALA A 41 -8.52 -0.88 7.94
C ALA A 41 -9.82 -0.40 7.29
N THR A 42 -10.10 0.89 7.38
CA THR A 42 -11.31 1.45 6.80
C THR A 42 -11.03 1.49 5.31
N ASP A 43 -11.84 0.79 4.52
CA ASP A 43 -11.80 0.86 3.06
C ASP A 43 -11.65 2.33 2.64
N GLY A 44 -10.60 2.63 1.86
CA GLY A 44 -10.34 3.99 1.38
C GLY A 44 -9.72 4.97 2.39
N ALA A 45 -9.22 4.53 3.55
CA ALA A 45 -8.51 5.40 4.49
C ALA A 45 -7.26 6.02 3.86
N GLN A 46 -6.43 5.20 3.19
CA GLN A 46 -5.23 5.69 2.53
C GLN A 46 -5.56 6.53 1.29
N TYR A 47 -6.62 6.17 0.56
CA TYR A 47 -7.18 6.98 -0.52
C TYR A 47 -7.44 8.39 -0.03
N THR A 48 -8.22 8.52 1.05
CA THR A 48 -8.68 9.81 1.55
C THR A 48 -7.52 10.67 2.05
N SER A 49 -6.56 10.06 2.76
CA SER A 49 -5.44 10.79 3.37
C SER A 49 -4.36 11.21 2.37
N THR A 50 -4.08 10.39 1.36
CA THR A 50 -2.84 10.51 0.57
C THR A 50 -3.09 10.40 -0.93
N TYR A 51 -3.77 9.34 -1.37
CA TYR A 51 -3.77 8.99 -2.79
C TYR A 51 -4.81 9.76 -3.61
N LYS A 52 -5.85 10.32 -2.98
CA LYS A 52 -6.80 11.22 -3.63
C LYS A 52 -6.10 12.43 -4.24
N ALA A 53 -5.13 13.03 -3.54
CA ALA A 53 -4.38 14.18 -4.03
C ALA A 53 -3.51 13.81 -5.26
N ILE A 54 -2.83 12.65 -5.21
CA ILE A 54 -2.01 12.15 -6.31
C ILE A 54 -2.88 11.89 -7.55
N ILE A 55 -4.03 11.23 -7.39
CA ILE A 55 -4.96 10.94 -8.49
C ILE A 55 -5.56 12.23 -9.04
N SER A 56 -5.99 13.15 -8.18
CA SER A 56 -6.55 14.42 -8.62
C SER A 56 -5.54 15.25 -9.41
N THR A 57 -4.28 15.29 -8.98
CA THR A 57 -3.22 16.08 -9.61
C THR A 57 -2.80 15.50 -10.95
N ASN A 58 -2.62 14.17 -11.00
CA ASN A 58 -1.99 13.51 -12.15
C ASN A 58 -3.00 12.94 -13.16
N CYS A 59 -4.23 12.63 -12.72
CA CYS A 59 -5.26 12.00 -13.53
C CYS A 59 -6.50 12.91 -13.70
N GLY A 60 -6.80 13.74 -12.70
CA GLY A 60 -8.04 14.52 -12.62
C GLY A 60 -8.28 15.47 -13.80
N GLY A 61 -7.23 15.96 -14.46
CA GLY A 61 -7.38 16.82 -15.64
C GLY A 61 -8.09 16.14 -16.82
N CYS A 62 -7.98 14.81 -16.95
CA CYS A 62 -8.64 14.03 -18.00
C CYS A 62 -9.70 13.06 -17.46
N HIS A 63 -9.64 12.71 -16.18
CA HIS A 63 -10.50 11.72 -15.53
C HIS A 63 -11.32 12.32 -14.38
N ALA A 64 -11.81 13.54 -14.57
CA ALA A 64 -12.71 14.23 -13.65
C ALA A 64 -14.11 13.60 -13.64
N SER A 65 -14.93 14.08 -12.71
CA SER A 65 -16.34 13.68 -12.65
C SER A 65 -17.06 14.00 -13.96
N GLY A 66 -17.81 13.02 -14.46
CA GLY A 66 -18.52 13.11 -15.75
C GLY A 66 -17.67 12.77 -16.98
N THR A 67 -16.36 12.55 -16.83
CA THR A 67 -15.50 12.05 -17.91
C THR A 67 -15.27 10.55 -17.76
N SER A 68 -15.18 9.80 -18.86
CA SER A 68 -14.99 8.34 -18.81
C SER A 68 -13.53 7.93 -19.05
N PRO A 69 -12.93 7.09 -18.19
CA PRO A 69 -13.40 6.74 -16.85
C PRO A 69 -13.28 7.92 -15.87
N ASP A 70 -14.22 7.99 -14.93
CA ASP A 70 -14.24 8.97 -13.84
C ASP A 70 -13.38 8.41 -12.70
N LEU A 71 -12.36 9.15 -12.25
CA LEU A 71 -11.47 8.74 -11.15
C LEU A 71 -11.57 9.66 -9.92
N SER A 72 -12.63 10.47 -9.85
CA SER A 72 -12.83 11.49 -8.81
C SER A 72 -13.25 10.93 -7.44
N THR A 73 -13.68 9.67 -7.38
CA THR A 73 -14.16 9.00 -6.16
C THR A 73 -13.39 7.71 -5.88
N PHE A 74 -13.34 7.31 -4.60
CA PHE A 74 -12.72 6.05 -4.21
C PHE A 74 -13.39 4.85 -4.88
N THR A 75 -14.73 4.83 -4.91
CA THR A 75 -15.51 3.77 -5.56
C THR A 75 -15.10 3.58 -7.01
N ASN A 76 -14.97 4.67 -7.77
CA ASN A 76 -14.57 4.56 -9.17
C ASN A 76 -13.11 4.14 -9.34
N VAL A 77 -12.22 4.57 -8.44
CA VAL A 77 -10.82 4.11 -8.42
C VAL A 77 -10.74 2.61 -8.09
N LYS A 78 -11.52 2.12 -7.12
CA LYS A 78 -11.62 0.69 -6.78
C LYS A 78 -12.13 -0.10 -7.98
N THR A 79 -13.17 0.37 -8.67
CA THR A 79 -13.71 -0.24 -9.89
C THR A 79 -12.70 -0.29 -11.04
N ASN A 80 -11.94 0.78 -11.26
CA ASN A 80 -11.01 0.90 -12.39
C ASN A 80 -9.57 0.46 -12.06
N ARG A 81 -9.32 0.00 -10.82
CA ARG A 81 -7.99 -0.30 -10.28
C ARG A 81 -7.11 -1.12 -11.21
N THR A 82 -7.63 -2.23 -11.73
CA THR A 82 -6.87 -3.13 -12.62
C THR A 82 -6.50 -2.44 -13.93
N ALA A 83 -7.43 -1.69 -14.54
CA ALA A 83 -7.16 -0.95 -15.77
C ALA A 83 -6.14 0.17 -15.54
N MET A 84 -6.25 0.89 -14.41
CA MET A 84 -5.27 1.89 -14.01
C MET A 84 -3.88 1.27 -13.92
N LEU A 85 -3.72 0.18 -13.16
CA LEU A 85 -2.42 -0.48 -12.97
C LEU A 85 -1.81 -0.94 -14.30
N THR A 86 -2.61 -1.57 -15.17
CA THR A 86 -2.17 -2.03 -16.49
C THR A 86 -1.67 -0.88 -17.36
N GLN A 87 -2.45 0.20 -17.49
CA GLN A 87 -2.14 1.32 -18.37
C GLN A 87 -0.96 2.15 -17.85
N ILE A 88 -0.86 2.32 -16.53
CA ILE A 88 0.25 2.99 -15.85
C ILE A 88 1.57 2.22 -16.09
N ASN A 89 1.54 0.90 -15.96
CA ASN A 89 2.72 0.05 -16.16
C ASN A 89 3.10 -0.09 -17.63
N ALA A 90 2.12 -0.13 -18.54
CA ALA A 90 2.34 -0.10 -19.98
C ALA A 90 2.84 1.26 -20.50
N GLY A 91 2.74 2.32 -19.68
CA GLY A 91 3.13 3.68 -20.08
C GLY A 91 2.17 4.31 -21.09
N THR A 92 0.97 3.77 -21.25
CA THR A 92 -0.08 4.32 -22.11
C THR A 92 -0.86 5.44 -21.43
N MET A 93 -0.82 5.48 -20.09
CA MET A 93 -1.37 6.56 -19.28
C MET A 93 -0.30 7.18 -18.39
N PRO A 94 -0.22 8.52 -18.31
CA PRO A 94 -0.95 9.47 -19.15
C PRO A 94 -0.44 9.46 -20.60
N PRO A 95 -1.25 9.88 -21.58
CA PRO A 95 -0.77 10.09 -22.94
C PRO A 95 0.40 11.09 -22.90
N SER A 96 1.35 10.96 -23.82
CA SER A 96 2.71 11.56 -23.81
C SER A 96 2.82 13.10 -23.67
N LYS A 97 1.73 13.80 -23.38
CA LYS A 97 1.63 15.24 -23.13
C LYS A 97 1.44 15.63 -21.66
N SER A 98 1.21 14.71 -20.73
CA SER A 98 1.07 15.08 -19.32
C SER A 98 2.44 15.15 -18.63
N SER A 99 3.10 16.29 -18.78
CA SER A 99 4.37 16.64 -18.14
C SER A 99 4.31 16.74 -16.61
N ALA A 100 3.15 16.47 -15.99
CA ALA A 100 2.93 16.58 -14.55
C ALA A 100 3.25 15.30 -13.76
N TRP A 101 3.31 14.13 -14.41
CA TRP A 101 3.45 12.87 -13.68
C TRP A 101 4.90 12.53 -13.37
N THR A 102 5.33 12.84 -12.15
CA THR A 102 6.67 12.53 -11.68
C THR A 102 6.87 11.02 -11.53
N THR A 103 8.10 10.54 -11.71
CA THR A 103 8.47 9.13 -11.48
C THR A 103 8.14 8.68 -10.05
N THR A 104 8.24 9.60 -9.08
CA THR A 104 7.92 9.34 -7.67
C THR A 104 6.43 9.11 -7.45
N ASP A 105 5.56 9.98 -7.98
CA ASP A 105 4.12 9.83 -7.83
C ASP A 105 3.60 8.60 -8.57
N LYS A 106 4.20 8.28 -9.72
CA LYS A 106 3.96 7.01 -10.42
C LYS A 106 4.24 5.82 -9.52
N ALA A 107 5.44 5.75 -8.93
CA ALA A 107 5.83 4.63 -8.07
C ALA A 107 4.89 4.50 -6.85
N LYS A 108 4.56 5.61 -6.19
CA LYS A 108 3.62 5.64 -5.06
C LYS A 108 2.24 5.14 -5.45
N LEU A 109 1.71 5.61 -6.59
CA LEU A 109 0.38 5.21 -7.04
C LEU A 109 0.36 3.72 -7.44
N VAL A 110 1.40 3.20 -8.09
CA VAL A 110 1.51 1.77 -8.42
C VAL A 110 1.57 0.92 -7.15
N GLU A 111 2.39 1.31 -6.16
CA GLU A 111 2.49 0.61 -4.88
C GLU A 111 1.13 0.55 -4.17
N TYR A 112 0.44 1.68 -4.10
CA TYR A 112 -0.91 1.77 -3.55
C TYR A 112 -1.91 0.87 -4.26
N LEU A 113 -1.99 0.99 -5.60
CA LEU A 113 -2.88 0.19 -6.42
C LEU A 113 -2.53 -1.31 -6.39
N THR A 114 -1.35 -1.71 -5.92
CA THR A 114 -0.94 -3.11 -5.85
C THR A 114 -1.18 -3.69 -4.45
N ASN A 115 -0.71 -2.99 -3.41
CA ASN A 115 -0.55 -3.56 -2.08
C ASN A 115 -1.49 -2.99 -1.02
N SER A 116 -2.22 -1.91 -1.31
CA SER A 116 -3.06 -1.27 -0.29
C SER A 116 -4.19 -2.17 0.20
N THR A 117 -4.41 -2.12 1.50
CA THR A 117 -5.55 -2.72 2.18
C THR A 117 -6.88 -2.02 1.87
N ASP A 118 -6.85 -0.81 1.32
CA ASP A 118 -8.07 -0.08 0.94
C ASP A 118 -8.94 -0.87 -0.04
N PHE A 119 -8.33 -1.74 -0.85
CA PHE A 119 -8.99 -2.51 -1.89
C PHE A 119 -9.35 -3.94 -1.49
N LYS A 120 -9.21 -4.29 -0.21
CA LYS A 120 -9.59 -5.61 0.31
C LYS A 120 -11.11 -5.76 0.42
#